data_AF-A0A401GMX9-F1
#
_entry.id   AF-A0A401GMX9-F1
#
_cell.length_a   1.000
_cell.length_b   1.000
_cell.length_c   1.000
_cell.angle_alpha   90.00
_cell.angle_beta   90.00
_cell.angle_gamma   90.00
#
_symmetry.space_group_name_H-M   'P 1'
#
loop_
_entity.id
_entity.type
_entity.pdbx_description
1 polymer ?
#
loop_
_entity_poly.entity_id
_entity_poly.type
_entity_poly.pdbx_seq_one_letter_code
_entity_poly.pdbx_strand_id
1 'polypeptide(L)'
;MSTQQNEDQVTVHSWACHDFQPISSQELLDKGRFLVRAASRVDRWFQPVIKASANIRSCGAAFEYSQHAPRCDSLDVRNQVAMTDLLQEWSSDVTVDENEAFRLEDLEEFQNSDLTCVFHKPSITALIPAMPPANQLAPGLEPKRSRKGIIGESCSDEPPRKRPRLDHSSLSKLLPQPHFHPSVFSAGDFSPSDIGRNAFYPKLTSRPVPPHTEEAMQEYLADPYARGAWIIPVRGTLPWDDCTSASILAAPSTLSQEVRILLPSGPSSRPGQFPADLLSDEITWTHHALSTFWEFLLAIRDAGTLGPLSLSFHAAPVTDPAESSWSNALLPGNHEHYGIHRSATDNSFPPLRSPLFSVDHIKVYHDTQYTKHVRNVLYAWSYSCVLAEDGSVHDAPQVRQRGKREASTSRMGKDLNLQKIRMLKGARLVLVDEKSKAVLTC
;
A
#
# COMPACT_ATOMS: atom_id res chain seq x y z
N MET A 1 33.11 0.42 57.82
CA MET A 1 33.45 0.48 56.40
C MET A 1 32.23 1.03 55.67
N SER A 2 32.23 2.33 55.38
CA SER A 2 31.11 2.98 54.69
C SER A 2 31.25 2.70 53.20
N THR A 3 30.43 1.81 52.66
CA THR A 3 30.24 1.66 51.22
C THR A 3 29.62 2.94 50.70
N GLN A 4 30.44 3.78 50.09
CA GLN A 4 30.00 4.91 49.27
C GLN A 4 29.06 4.33 48.22
N GLN A 5 27.75 4.48 48.40
CA GLN A 5 26.77 4.09 47.40
C GLN A 5 27.10 4.90 46.15
N ASN A 6 27.46 4.20 45.07
CA ASN A 6 27.47 4.77 43.73
C ASN A 6 26.11 5.45 43.56
N GLU A 7 26.08 6.78 43.55
CA GLU A 7 24.87 7.48 43.14
C GLU A 7 24.63 7.08 41.69
N ASP A 8 23.56 6.31 41.46
CA ASP A 8 23.19 5.83 40.14
C ASP A 8 23.16 7.01 39.18
N GLN A 9 24.12 7.02 38.27
CA GLN A 9 24.26 8.06 37.26
C GLN A 9 23.16 7.84 36.23
N VAL A 10 21.99 8.45 36.47
CA VAL A 10 20.81 8.34 35.60
C VAL A 10 20.71 9.57 34.71
N THR A 11 20.66 9.36 33.40
CA THR A 11 20.34 10.39 32.40
C THR A 11 18.86 10.28 32.03
N VAL A 12 18.11 11.38 32.10
CA VAL A 12 16.67 11.42 31.78
C VAL A 12 16.47 12.30 30.55
N HIS A 13 15.88 11.72 29.50
CA HIS A 13 15.45 12.47 28.31
C HIS A 13 13.96 12.78 28.42
N SER A 14 13.60 14.07 28.41
CA SER A 14 12.20 14.51 28.46
C SER A 14 11.76 14.96 27.07
N TRP A 15 10.76 14.27 26.51
CA TRP A 15 10.10 14.67 25.28
C TRP A 15 8.78 15.36 25.61
N ALA A 16 8.75 16.70 25.57
CA ALA A 16 7.54 17.47 25.81
C ALA A 16 6.93 17.92 24.49
N CYS A 17 5.63 17.66 24.29
CA CYS A 17 4.85 18.34 23.27
C CYS A 17 4.57 19.78 23.74
N HIS A 18 4.47 20.75 22.81
CA HIS A 18 4.52 22.20 23.08
C HIS A 18 3.48 22.76 24.08
N ASP A 19 2.52 21.97 24.53
CA ASP A 19 1.39 22.40 25.38
C ASP A 19 1.56 22.11 26.88
N PHE A 20 2.71 21.58 27.33
CA PHE A 20 2.93 21.27 28.75
C PHE A 20 3.77 22.34 29.46
N GLN A 21 3.39 22.65 30.71
CA GLN A 21 4.21 23.49 31.57
C GLN A 21 5.59 22.82 31.77
N PRO A 22 6.69 23.55 31.60
CA PRO A 22 8.02 22.99 31.72
C PRO A 22 8.23 22.44 33.14
N ILE A 23 8.45 21.13 33.22
CA ILE A 23 8.84 20.46 34.46
C ILE A 23 10.30 20.82 34.74
N SER A 24 10.65 21.12 35.99
CA SER A 24 12.04 21.44 36.34
C SER A 24 12.96 20.24 36.09
N SER A 25 14.20 20.50 35.65
CA SER A 25 15.18 19.43 35.41
C SER A 25 15.44 18.57 36.65
N GLN A 26 15.37 19.17 37.84
CA GLN A 26 15.54 18.44 39.10
C GLN A 26 14.37 17.48 39.36
N GLU A 27 13.13 17.92 39.13
CA GLU A 27 11.95 17.07 39.30
C GLU A 27 11.93 15.92 38.27
N LEU A 28 12.40 16.15 37.04
CA LEU A 28 12.57 15.10 36.03
C LEU A 28 13.62 14.07 36.46
N LEU A 29 14.76 14.52 36.99
CA LEU A 29 15.80 13.64 37.51
C LEU A 29 15.31 12.83 38.71
N ASP A 30 14.57 13.45 39.62
CA ASP A 30 14.02 12.76 40.81
C ASP A 30 12.99 11.70 40.42
N LYS A 31 12.12 11.99 39.43
CA LYS A 31 11.19 11.01 38.85
C LYS A 31 11.92 9.86 38.14
N GLY A 32 12.96 10.17 37.37
CA GLY A 32 13.79 9.16 36.69
C GLY A 32 14.52 8.24 37.67
N ARG A 33 15.15 8.82 38.70
CA ARG A 33 15.80 8.06 39.79
C ARG A 33 14.82 7.17 40.53
N PHE A 34 13.60 7.67 40.80
CA PHE A 34 12.55 6.87 41.41
C PHE A 34 12.16 5.67 40.55
N LEU A 35 11.98 5.87 39.24
CA LEU A 35 11.67 4.81 38.27
C LEU A 35 12.77 3.74 38.21
N VAL A 36 14.04 4.16 38.10
CA VAL A 36 15.18 3.23 38.08
C VAL A 36 15.26 2.45 39.38
N ARG A 37 15.13 3.10 40.54
CA ARG A 37 15.13 2.42 41.85
C ARG A 37 13.95 1.46 42.02
N ALA A 38 12.80 1.80 41.45
CA ALA A 38 11.62 0.93 41.49
C ALA A 38 11.80 -0.29 40.58
N ALA A 39 12.40 -0.13 39.40
CA ALA A 39 12.63 -1.20 38.43
C ALA A 39 13.82 -2.12 38.80
N SER A 40 14.85 -1.57 39.45
CA SER A 40 16.04 -2.31 39.88
C SER A 40 15.82 -3.15 41.15
N ARG A 41 14.64 -3.09 41.76
CA ARG A 41 14.27 -3.92 42.90
C ARG A 41 13.82 -5.29 42.40
N VAL A 42 14.64 -6.30 42.65
CA VAL A 42 14.46 -7.69 42.19
C VAL A 42 13.29 -8.39 42.89
N ASP A 43 12.82 -7.84 44.01
CA ASP A 43 11.91 -8.51 44.94
C ASP A 43 10.41 -8.32 44.63
N ARG A 44 10.03 -7.42 43.72
CA ARG A 44 8.62 -7.20 43.37
C ARG A 44 8.41 -6.45 42.06
N TRP A 45 7.40 -6.86 41.31
CA TRP A 45 6.86 -6.08 40.20
C TRP A 45 6.24 -4.78 40.73
N PHE A 46 6.74 -3.63 40.26
CA PHE A 46 6.19 -2.33 40.59
C PHE A 46 5.42 -1.77 39.41
N GLN A 47 4.12 -1.49 39.58
CA GLN A 47 3.34 -0.76 38.59
C GLN A 47 3.47 0.75 38.89
N PRO A 48 4.22 1.52 38.07
CA PRO A 48 4.31 2.96 38.30
C PRO A 48 2.91 3.58 38.15
N VAL A 49 2.39 4.13 39.24
CA VAL A 49 1.12 4.88 39.22
C VAL A 49 1.38 6.21 38.52
N ILE A 50 1.35 6.19 37.19
CA ILE A 50 1.31 7.40 36.38
C ILE A 50 -0.09 7.99 36.58
N LYS A 51 -0.20 9.05 37.39
CA LYS A 51 -1.45 9.82 37.53
C LYS A 51 -1.61 10.70 36.27
N ALA A 52 -1.98 10.11 35.14
CA ALA A 52 -2.48 10.89 34.02
C ALA A 52 -3.99 11.07 34.22
N SER A 53 -4.44 12.32 34.41
CA SER A 53 -5.85 12.66 34.40
C SER A 53 -6.35 12.62 32.95
N ALA A 54 -7.28 11.73 32.66
CA ALA A 54 -7.88 11.61 31.33
C ALA A 54 -8.63 12.90 30.96
N ASN A 55 -8.27 13.51 29.82
CA ASN A 55 -9.05 14.55 29.18
C ASN A 55 -9.27 14.14 27.74
N ILE A 56 -10.53 13.97 27.35
CA ILE A 56 -10.89 13.85 25.93
C ILE A 56 -10.78 15.27 25.36
N ARG A 57 -9.79 15.52 24.50
CA ARG A 57 -9.72 16.74 23.71
C ARG A 57 -9.89 16.40 22.24
N SER A 58 -10.90 16.99 21.61
CA SER A 58 -10.97 16.99 20.15
C SER A 58 -10.15 18.16 19.62
N CYS A 59 -9.13 17.90 18.81
CA CYS A 59 -8.36 18.93 18.13
C CYS A 59 -8.55 18.77 16.62
N GLY A 60 -9.67 19.28 16.09
CA GLY A 60 -9.98 19.24 14.66
C GLY A 60 -10.28 17.82 14.16
N ALA A 61 -9.57 17.38 13.11
CA ALA A 61 -9.78 16.08 12.44
C ALA A 61 -9.02 14.90 13.08
N ALA A 62 -8.43 15.09 14.27
CA ALA A 62 -7.73 14.05 15.00
C ALA A 62 -8.39 13.78 16.35
N PHE A 63 -8.48 12.49 16.69
CA PHE A 63 -8.90 12.03 18.01
C PHE A 63 -7.67 11.46 18.71
N GLU A 64 -7.29 12.05 19.84
CA GLU A 64 -6.26 11.50 20.71
C GLU A 64 -6.93 10.53 21.69
N TYR A 65 -6.57 9.25 21.60
CA TYR A 65 -7.07 8.22 22.51
C TYR A 65 -5.98 7.83 23.50
N SER A 66 -5.96 8.52 24.63
CA SER A 66 -5.12 8.19 25.79
C SER A 66 -5.98 7.51 26.86
N GLN A 67 -6.46 6.29 26.57
CA GLN A 67 -6.99 5.44 27.63
C GLN A 67 -5.83 4.97 28.51
N HIS A 68 -6.02 5.03 29.83
CA HIS A 68 -5.19 4.23 30.73
C HIS A 68 -5.44 2.75 30.43
N ALA A 69 -4.39 1.93 30.49
CA ALA A 69 -4.52 0.48 30.45
C ALA A 69 -5.66 0.03 31.40
N PRO A 70 -6.48 -0.97 31.00
CA PRO A 70 -7.62 -1.41 31.78
C PRO A 70 -7.19 -1.63 33.22
N ARG A 71 -7.79 -0.87 34.14
CA ARG A 71 -7.58 -1.09 35.56
C ARG A 71 -8.23 -2.43 35.87
N CYS A 72 -7.45 -3.41 36.27
CA CYS A 72 -8.00 -4.47 37.10
C CYS A 72 -8.54 -3.77 38.33
N ASP A 73 -9.86 -3.63 38.41
CA ASP A 73 -10.51 -3.26 39.66
C ASP A 73 -10.06 -4.30 40.66
N SER A 74 -9.20 -3.88 41.59
CA SER A 74 -8.69 -4.76 42.62
C SER A 74 -9.89 -5.21 43.43
N LEU A 75 -10.37 -6.42 43.16
CA LEU A 75 -11.12 -7.20 44.12
C LEU A 75 -10.38 -7.11 45.45
N ASP A 76 -11.12 -6.66 46.47
CA ASP A 76 -10.71 -6.37 47.84
C ASP A 76 -9.32 -6.90 48.22
N VAL A 77 -8.40 -5.97 48.49
CA VAL A 77 -7.03 -6.22 48.96
C VAL A 77 -6.98 -7.10 50.22
N ARG A 78 -8.11 -7.28 50.93
CA ARG A 78 -8.22 -8.21 52.06
C ARG A 78 -8.23 -9.70 51.68
N ASN A 79 -8.57 -10.06 50.43
CA ASN A 79 -8.52 -11.45 49.97
C ASN A 79 -7.27 -11.78 49.14
N GLN A 80 -6.42 -10.80 48.82
CA GLN A 80 -5.24 -11.04 47.97
C GLN A 80 -4.12 -11.84 48.63
N VAL A 81 -4.01 -11.84 49.97
CA VAL A 81 -2.99 -12.66 50.65
C VAL A 81 -3.25 -14.16 50.48
N ALA A 82 -4.49 -14.56 50.14
CA ALA A 82 -4.83 -15.96 49.87
C ALA A 82 -4.72 -16.36 48.39
N MET A 83 -4.70 -15.41 47.44
CA MET A 83 -4.61 -15.70 46.01
C MET A 83 -3.23 -15.51 45.40
N THR A 84 -2.31 -14.80 46.05
CA THR A 84 -0.92 -14.71 45.56
C THR A 84 -0.17 -16.04 45.68
N ASP A 85 -0.65 -16.99 46.49
CA ASP A 85 -0.12 -18.36 46.54
C ASP A 85 -0.68 -19.27 45.41
N LEU A 86 -1.60 -18.78 44.58
CA LEU A 86 -2.23 -19.54 43.47
C LEU A 86 -1.76 -19.14 42.08
N LEU A 87 -1.03 -18.04 41.94
CA LEU A 87 -0.49 -17.62 40.64
C LEU A 87 0.89 -18.25 40.46
N GLN A 88 0.93 -19.40 39.76
CA GLN A 88 2.18 -20.04 39.35
C GLN A 88 3.04 -19.08 38.53
N GLU A 89 4.32 -19.00 38.88
CA GLU A 89 5.30 -18.21 38.16
C GLU A 89 5.55 -18.84 36.78
N TRP A 90 5.75 -18.04 35.72
CA TRP A 90 5.92 -18.50 34.33
C TRP A 90 7.05 -19.52 34.12
N SER A 91 7.96 -19.64 35.09
CA SER A 91 9.09 -20.57 35.11
C SER A 91 8.96 -21.70 36.13
N SER A 92 7.84 -21.78 36.84
CA SER A 92 7.57 -22.93 37.71
C SER A 92 7.24 -24.14 36.84
N ASP A 93 7.85 -25.29 37.15
CA ASP A 93 7.55 -26.55 36.46
C ASP A 93 6.04 -26.79 36.58
N VAL A 94 5.36 -26.91 35.43
CA VAL A 94 3.93 -27.14 35.37
C VAL A 94 3.67 -28.47 36.06
N THR A 95 3.30 -28.42 37.34
CA THR A 95 2.66 -29.53 38.03
C THR A 95 1.32 -29.69 37.37
N VAL A 96 1.29 -30.47 36.30
CA VAL A 96 0.08 -30.84 35.60
C VAL A 96 -0.84 -31.49 36.63
N ASP A 97 -1.79 -30.73 37.16
CA ASP A 97 -2.93 -31.34 37.83
C ASP A 97 -3.58 -32.23 36.78
N GLU A 98 -3.85 -33.49 37.11
CA GLU A 98 -4.36 -34.49 36.14
C GLU A 98 -5.71 -34.04 35.54
N ASN A 99 -6.35 -33.04 36.15
CA ASN A 99 -7.59 -32.42 35.68
C ASN A 99 -7.41 -31.27 34.68
N GLU A 100 -6.20 -30.73 34.49
CA GLU A 100 -5.91 -29.65 33.53
C GLU A 100 -5.17 -30.11 32.27
N ALA A 101 -4.58 -31.31 32.28
CA ALA A 101 -4.06 -31.94 31.08
C ALA A 101 -5.13 -32.77 30.38
N PHE A 102 -5.77 -32.15 29.39
CA PHE A 102 -6.64 -32.86 28.45
C PHE A 102 -5.78 -33.51 27.36
N ARG A 103 -5.95 -34.81 27.13
CA ARG A 103 -5.42 -35.44 25.92
C ARG A 103 -6.25 -34.96 24.73
N LEU A 104 -5.68 -35.05 23.53
CA LEU A 104 -6.37 -34.63 22.31
C LEU A 104 -7.71 -35.37 22.10
N GLU A 105 -7.83 -36.57 22.66
CA GLU A 105 -9.01 -37.42 22.68
C GLU A 105 -10.07 -37.00 23.70
N ASP A 106 -9.70 -36.22 24.73
CA ASP A 106 -10.60 -35.69 25.76
C ASP A 106 -11.21 -34.34 25.35
N LEU A 107 -10.68 -33.71 24.30
CA LEU A 107 -11.22 -32.48 23.73
C LEU A 107 -12.44 -32.83 22.87
N GLU A 108 -13.58 -32.20 23.16
CA GLU A 108 -14.75 -32.29 22.28
C GLU A 108 -14.37 -31.85 20.86
N GLU A 109 -14.76 -32.65 19.87
CA GLU A 109 -14.52 -32.31 18.46
C GLU A 109 -15.13 -30.95 18.17
N PHE A 110 -14.30 -30.06 17.61
CA PHE A 110 -14.69 -28.67 17.37
C PHE A 110 -15.98 -28.61 16.57
N GLN A 111 -17.08 -28.20 17.21
CA GLN A 111 -18.33 -27.95 16.52
C GLN A 111 -18.14 -26.74 15.62
N ASN A 112 -17.83 -27.02 14.35
CA ASN A 112 -17.80 -26.00 13.32
C ASN A 112 -19.22 -25.42 13.20
N SER A 113 -19.38 -24.18 13.66
CA SER A 113 -20.58 -23.40 13.40
C SER A 113 -20.83 -23.39 11.90
N ASP A 114 -21.89 -24.04 11.45
CA ASP A 114 -22.20 -24.18 10.02
C ASP A 114 -22.42 -22.79 9.38
N LEU A 115 -21.36 -22.25 8.80
CA LEU A 115 -21.37 -20.96 8.13
C LEU A 115 -22.11 -21.01 6.78
N THR A 116 -22.66 -22.15 6.35
CA THR A 116 -23.45 -22.24 5.11
C THR A 116 -24.68 -21.33 5.14
N CYS A 117 -25.19 -20.99 6.33
CA CYS A 117 -26.24 -19.98 6.51
C CYS A 117 -25.83 -18.56 6.08
N VAL A 118 -24.54 -18.23 6.11
CA VAL A 118 -24.00 -16.94 5.62
C VAL A 118 -23.93 -16.92 4.08
N PHE A 119 -23.81 -18.10 3.46
CA PHE A 119 -23.64 -18.23 2.00
C PHE A 119 -24.94 -18.56 1.24
N HIS A 120 -25.98 -19.02 1.93
CA HIS A 120 -27.30 -19.20 1.34
C HIS A 120 -28.05 -17.88 1.28
N LYS A 121 -27.81 -17.11 0.20
CA LYS A 121 -28.72 -16.02 -0.20
C LYS A 121 -30.14 -16.60 -0.32
N PRO A 122 -31.14 -16.12 0.44
CA PRO A 122 -32.52 -16.40 0.08
C PRO A 122 -32.75 -15.81 -1.30
N SER A 123 -33.08 -16.65 -2.28
CA SER A 123 -33.41 -16.20 -3.62
C SER A 123 -34.64 -15.30 -3.54
N ILE A 124 -34.45 -13.99 -3.59
CA ILE A 124 -35.52 -12.97 -3.65
C ILE A 124 -36.12 -13.02 -5.07
N THR A 125 -36.72 -14.15 -5.41
CA THR A 125 -37.47 -14.36 -6.65
C THR A 125 -38.90 -14.80 -6.36
N ALA A 126 -39.27 -15.00 -5.10
CA ALA A 126 -40.58 -15.51 -4.69
C ALA A 126 -41.61 -14.45 -4.25
N LEU A 127 -41.32 -13.13 -4.35
CA LEU A 127 -42.24 -12.07 -3.90
C LEU A 127 -42.52 -10.97 -4.95
N ILE A 128 -42.43 -11.28 -6.24
CA ILE A 128 -43.01 -10.40 -7.27
C ILE A 128 -44.41 -10.95 -7.60
N PRO A 129 -45.50 -10.20 -7.33
CA PRO A 129 -46.84 -10.59 -7.75
C PRO A 129 -46.88 -10.73 -9.27
N ALA A 130 -47.33 -11.87 -9.76
CA ALA A 130 -47.49 -12.14 -11.18
C ALA A 130 -48.40 -11.08 -11.82
N MET A 131 -47.82 -10.23 -12.67
CA MET A 131 -48.60 -9.39 -13.56
C MET A 131 -49.29 -10.25 -14.62
N PRO A 132 -50.56 -9.98 -14.95
CA PRO A 132 -51.29 -10.75 -15.95
C PRO A 132 -50.75 -10.47 -17.37
N PRO A 133 -50.80 -11.46 -18.28
CA PRO A 133 -50.32 -11.31 -19.64
C PRO A 133 -51.27 -10.40 -20.44
N ALA A 134 -50.82 -9.19 -20.75
CA ALA A 134 -51.49 -8.31 -21.71
C ALA A 134 -51.19 -8.79 -23.13
N ASN A 135 -52.05 -9.69 -23.63
CA ASN A 135 -52.12 -10.05 -25.03
C ASN A 135 -53.50 -9.65 -25.57
N GLN A 136 -53.49 -9.13 -26.80
CA GLN A 136 -54.62 -8.86 -27.71
C GLN A 136 -55.25 -7.46 -27.65
N LEU A 137 -54.85 -6.59 -28.60
CA LEU A 137 -55.69 -6.14 -29.74
C LEU A 137 -55.10 -4.86 -30.38
N ALA A 138 -54.59 -4.96 -31.61
CA ALA A 138 -54.90 -4.07 -32.74
C ALA A 138 -53.86 -4.27 -33.88
N PRO A 139 -54.30 -4.67 -35.09
CA PRO A 139 -53.47 -4.60 -36.29
C PRO A 139 -53.66 -3.23 -36.95
N GLY A 140 -52.56 -2.61 -37.36
CA GLY A 140 -52.56 -1.50 -38.29
C GLY A 140 -52.23 -0.16 -37.65
N LEU A 141 -50.98 0.27 -37.83
CA LEU A 141 -50.59 1.58 -38.34
C LEU A 141 -49.07 1.57 -38.50
N GLU A 142 -48.64 1.25 -39.71
CA GLU A 142 -47.26 1.40 -40.20
C GLU A 142 -46.80 2.86 -40.08
N PRO A 143 -45.80 3.19 -39.26
CA PRO A 143 -45.18 4.51 -39.31
C PRO A 143 -44.16 4.51 -40.45
N LYS A 144 -44.56 5.07 -41.59
CA LYS A 144 -43.67 5.57 -42.65
C LYS A 144 -42.65 6.56 -42.06
N ARG A 145 -41.51 6.06 -41.60
CA ARG A 145 -40.33 6.91 -41.34
C ARG A 145 -39.58 7.11 -42.64
N SER A 146 -39.86 8.28 -43.21
CA SER A 146 -39.15 8.95 -44.30
C SER A 146 -37.62 8.86 -44.12
N ARG A 147 -37.01 7.94 -44.86
CA ARG A 147 -35.61 8.05 -45.30
C ARG A 147 -35.53 9.25 -46.24
N LYS A 148 -34.94 10.36 -45.78
CA LYS A 148 -34.37 11.36 -46.68
C LYS A 148 -32.93 11.60 -46.26
N GLY A 149 -32.05 11.20 -47.16
CA GLY A 149 -30.63 11.07 -46.94
C GLY A 149 -29.95 12.39 -46.65
N ILE A 150 -28.97 12.30 -45.76
CA ILE A 150 -27.78 13.13 -45.82
C ILE A 150 -26.63 12.17 -46.07
N ILE A 151 -26.01 12.39 -47.21
CA ILE A 151 -24.92 11.64 -47.78
C ILE A 151 -23.64 12.01 -47.02
N GLY A 152 -22.87 10.99 -46.60
CA GLY A 152 -21.42 11.09 -46.68
C GLY A 152 -20.64 11.31 -45.38
N GLU A 153 -20.85 10.49 -44.36
CA GLU A 153 -19.78 10.15 -43.42
C GLU A 153 -19.89 8.67 -43.09
N SER A 154 -18.94 7.88 -43.58
CA SER A 154 -18.85 6.44 -43.33
C SER A 154 -18.51 6.21 -41.86
N CYS A 155 -19.54 6.23 -41.01
CA CYS A 155 -19.48 5.72 -39.65
C CYS A 155 -19.17 4.23 -39.76
N SER A 156 -17.92 3.85 -39.54
CA SER A 156 -17.54 2.44 -39.46
C SER A 156 -18.23 1.84 -38.24
N ASP A 157 -19.18 0.93 -38.46
CA ASP A 157 -19.87 0.14 -37.45
C ASP A 157 -18.92 -0.87 -36.75
N GLU A 158 -17.72 -0.44 -36.31
CA GLU A 158 -16.87 -1.28 -35.47
C GLU A 158 -17.52 -1.35 -34.08
N PRO A 159 -17.89 -2.55 -33.58
CA PRO A 159 -18.55 -2.68 -32.29
C PRO A 159 -17.65 -2.12 -31.18
N PRO A 160 -18.22 -1.49 -30.14
CA PRO A 160 -17.46 -0.85 -29.07
C PRO A 160 -16.50 -1.85 -28.43
N ARG A 161 -15.22 -1.45 -28.32
CA ARG A 161 -14.18 -2.30 -27.74
C ARG A 161 -14.53 -2.61 -26.28
N LYS A 162 -14.56 -3.90 -25.93
CA LYS A 162 -14.80 -4.34 -24.55
C LYS A 162 -13.70 -3.79 -23.64
N ARG A 163 -14.09 -3.14 -22.55
CA ARG A 163 -13.16 -2.64 -21.53
C ARG A 163 -12.42 -3.82 -20.88
N PRO A 164 -11.10 -3.74 -20.65
CA PRO A 164 -10.36 -4.76 -19.91
C PRO A 164 -10.98 -4.99 -18.52
N ARG A 165 -11.00 -6.25 -18.06
CA ARG A 165 -11.44 -6.59 -16.71
C ARG A 165 -10.32 -6.29 -15.73
N LEU A 166 -10.64 -5.58 -14.65
CA LEU A 166 -9.71 -5.28 -13.56
C LEU A 166 -9.77 -6.37 -12.49
N ASP A 167 -8.64 -6.63 -11.84
CA ASP A 167 -8.54 -7.54 -10.71
C ASP A 167 -8.70 -6.82 -9.37
N HIS A 168 -9.72 -7.24 -8.63
CA HIS A 168 -10.02 -6.77 -7.28
C HIS A 168 -9.63 -7.79 -6.20
N SER A 169 -8.98 -8.89 -6.56
CA SER A 169 -8.54 -9.91 -5.62
C SER A 169 -7.46 -9.42 -4.64
N SER A 170 -7.30 -10.13 -3.51
CA SER A 170 -6.25 -9.81 -2.54
C SER A 170 -4.87 -10.09 -3.12
N LEU A 171 -4.00 -9.07 -3.13
CA LEU A 171 -2.63 -9.16 -3.64
C LEU A 171 -1.64 -9.74 -2.63
N SER A 172 -2.09 -10.01 -1.40
CA SER A 172 -1.27 -10.55 -0.31
C SER A 172 -0.59 -11.87 -0.66
N LYS A 173 -1.20 -12.68 -1.54
CA LYS A 173 -0.65 -13.96 -2.01
C LYS A 173 0.18 -13.85 -3.28
N LEU A 174 0.05 -12.74 -4.01
CA LEU A 174 0.73 -12.53 -5.29
C LEU A 174 2.21 -12.21 -5.09
N LEU A 175 2.53 -11.39 -4.08
CA LEU A 175 3.90 -11.04 -3.75
C LEU A 175 4.47 -11.99 -2.68
N PRO A 176 5.70 -12.50 -2.86
CA PRO A 176 6.37 -13.35 -1.87
C PRO A 176 6.42 -12.70 -0.48
N GLN A 177 6.19 -13.50 0.57
CA GLN A 177 6.39 -13.07 1.95
C GLN A 177 7.86 -13.24 2.37
N PRO A 178 8.38 -12.39 3.28
CA PRO A 178 7.69 -11.29 3.98
C PRO A 178 7.42 -10.08 3.07
N HIS A 179 6.34 -9.33 3.34
CA HIS A 179 6.05 -8.09 2.58
C HIS A 179 6.87 -6.89 3.05
N PHE A 180 7.68 -7.04 4.10
CA PHE A 180 8.61 -6.04 4.58
C PHE A 180 10.02 -6.61 4.58
N HIS A 181 10.93 -5.90 3.90
CA HIS A 181 12.34 -6.22 3.84
C HIS A 181 13.14 -5.04 4.39
N PRO A 182 13.75 -5.16 5.59
CA PRO A 182 14.51 -4.07 6.19
C PRO A 182 15.79 -3.80 5.41
N SER A 183 16.37 -2.60 5.53
CA SER A 183 17.66 -2.28 4.94
C SER A 183 18.77 -3.18 5.47
N VAL A 184 19.60 -3.70 4.57
CA VAL A 184 20.80 -4.44 4.96
C VAL A 184 21.84 -3.41 5.37
N PHE A 185 22.11 -3.31 6.67
CA PHE A 185 23.18 -2.46 7.17
C PHE A 185 24.52 -3.03 6.70
N SER A 186 25.20 -2.28 5.85
CA SER A 186 26.54 -2.60 5.40
C SER A 186 27.46 -1.58 6.07
N ALA A 187 28.35 -2.03 6.94
CA ALA A 187 29.32 -1.18 7.65
C ALA A 187 30.39 -0.55 6.74
N GLY A 188 30.21 -0.62 5.41
CA GLY A 188 31.09 0.02 4.45
C GLY A 188 30.74 1.50 4.34
N ASP A 189 31.77 2.34 4.31
CA ASP A 189 31.65 3.77 4.05
C ASP A 189 31.19 3.98 2.59
N PHE A 190 29.88 3.98 2.35
CA PHE A 190 29.31 4.40 1.08
C PHE A 190 29.43 5.92 0.98
N SER A 191 30.55 6.42 0.45
CA SER A 191 30.65 7.83 0.10
C SER A 191 29.73 8.11 -1.10
N PRO A 192 28.76 9.03 -1.00
CA PRO A 192 27.91 9.44 -2.13
C PRO A 192 28.69 10.02 -3.31
N SER A 193 29.98 10.33 -3.11
CA SER A 193 30.83 11.08 -4.02
C SER A 193 31.16 10.35 -5.33
N ASP A 194 31.07 9.02 -5.35
CA ASP A 194 31.40 8.19 -6.51
C ASP A 194 30.20 7.89 -7.42
N ILE A 195 28.99 8.29 -6.99
CA ILE A 195 27.82 8.19 -7.84
C ILE A 195 27.92 9.33 -8.84
N GLY A 196 28.66 9.06 -9.91
CA GLY A 196 29.06 10.05 -10.89
C GLY A 196 27.89 10.93 -11.29
N ARG A 197 28.18 12.19 -11.64
CA ARG A 197 27.26 13.17 -12.22
C ARG A 197 26.62 12.72 -13.56
N ASN A 198 26.56 11.41 -13.80
CA ASN A 198 25.89 10.73 -14.89
C ASN A 198 24.53 11.36 -15.08
N ALA A 199 24.37 11.87 -16.31
CA ALA A 199 23.22 12.63 -16.76
C ALA A 199 21.92 11.98 -16.28
N PHE A 200 21.35 12.58 -15.22
CA PHE A 200 19.99 12.33 -14.77
C PHE A 200 19.07 12.43 -15.98
N TYR A 201 18.01 11.59 -16.05
CA TYR A 201 17.01 11.74 -17.08
C TYR A 201 16.43 13.17 -17.00
N PRO A 202 16.75 14.06 -17.95
CA PRO A 202 16.75 15.50 -17.70
C PRO A 202 15.36 16.15 -17.82
N LYS A 203 14.29 15.37 -17.59
CA LYS A 203 12.92 15.77 -17.98
C LYS A 203 11.86 15.71 -16.88
N LEU A 204 12.17 15.17 -15.70
CA LEU A 204 11.21 15.13 -14.60
C LEU A 204 11.46 16.32 -13.67
N THR A 205 10.58 17.31 -13.73
CA THR A 205 10.58 18.45 -12.81
C THR A 205 9.99 17.99 -11.49
N SER A 206 10.79 17.99 -10.42
CA SER A 206 10.26 17.79 -9.07
C SER A 206 9.36 18.96 -8.70
N ARG A 207 8.17 18.67 -8.19
CA ARG A 207 7.25 19.67 -7.66
C ARG A 207 7.06 19.42 -6.16
N PRO A 208 7.33 20.41 -5.29
CA PRO A 208 7.12 20.25 -3.86
C PRO A 208 5.61 20.10 -3.56
N VAL A 209 5.29 19.29 -2.55
CA VAL A 209 3.91 19.09 -2.10
C VAL A 209 3.69 19.88 -0.81
N PRO A 210 2.62 20.71 -0.71
CA PRO A 210 2.33 21.46 0.51
C PRO A 210 2.23 20.54 1.75
N PRO A 211 2.78 20.95 2.91
CA PRO A 211 3.26 22.30 3.23
C PRO A 211 4.72 22.58 2.83
N HIS A 212 5.42 21.64 2.17
CA HIS A 212 6.82 21.86 1.78
C HIS A 212 6.90 22.92 0.69
N THR A 213 7.84 23.85 0.85
CA THR A 213 8.28 24.76 -0.21
C THR A 213 9.43 24.13 -0.99
N GLU A 214 9.85 24.76 -2.09
CA GLU A 214 11.02 24.30 -2.84
C GLU A 214 12.27 24.29 -1.94
N GLU A 215 12.47 25.32 -1.11
CA GLU A 215 13.61 25.43 -0.20
C GLU A 215 13.59 24.32 0.86
N ALA A 216 12.44 24.10 1.51
CA ALA A 216 12.30 23.04 2.51
C ALA A 216 12.49 21.64 1.91
N MET A 217 12.05 21.43 0.67
CA MET A 217 12.32 20.20 -0.09
C MET A 217 13.83 20.04 -0.35
N GLN A 218 14.54 21.08 -0.79
CA GLN A 218 15.98 20.99 -1.03
C GLN A 218 16.77 20.75 0.26
N GLU A 219 16.39 21.42 1.37
CA GLU A 219 16.98 21.20 2.69
C GLU A 219 16.80 19.73 3.13
N TYR A 220 15.58 19.21 3.00
CA TYR A 220 15.27 17.81 3.30
C TYR A 220 16.08 16.81 2.44
N LEU A 221 16.24 17.10 1.15
CA LEU A 221 17.04 16.27 0.23
C LEU A 221 18.54 16.37 0.46
N ALA A 222 19.00 17.42 1.13
CA ALA A 222 20.41 17.65 1.47
C ALA A 222 20.82 17.07 2.83
N ASP A 223 19.85 16.75 3.69
CA ASP A 223 20.11 16.14 5.00
C ASP A 223 20.58 14.69 4.85
N PRO A 224 21.84 14.35 5.21
CA PRO A 224 22.37 12.99 5.07
C PRO A 224 21.73 11.97 6.04
N TYR A 225 21.01 12.44 7.07
CA TYR A 225 20.37 11.59 8.07
C TYR A 225 18.88 11.40 7.81
N ALA A 226 18.28 12.20 6.92
CA ALA A 226 16.88 12.07 6.57
C ALA A 226 16.64 10.82 5.72
N ARG A 227 15.52 10.15 5.97
CA ARG A 227 15.07 9.01 5.15
C ARG A 227 13.74 9.29 4.46
N GLY A 228 13.71 9.09 3.15
CA GLY A 228 12.51 9.21 2.34
C GLY A 228 11.99 7.86 1.88
N ALA A 229 10.75 7.83 1.37
CA ALA A 229 10.20 6.68 0.68
C ALA A 229 9.51 7.08 -0.62
N TRP A 230 9.88 6.42 -1.72
CA TRP A 230 9.09 6.50 -2.96
C TRP A 230 7.86 5.62 -2.82
N ILE A 231 6.68 6.18 -3.12
CA ILE A 231 5.42 5.45 -3.16
C ILE A 231 5.09 5.07 -4.59
N ILE A 232 4.96 3.78 -4.85
CA ILE A 232 4.64 3.23 -6.17
C ILE A 232 3.23 2.64 -6.10
N PRO A 233 2.24 3.23 -6.78
CA PRO A 233 0.88 2.72 -6.75
C PRO A 233 0.80 1.39 -7.52
N VAL A 234 0.17 0.41 -6.89
CA VAL A 234 -0.11 -0.91 -7.45
C VAL A 234 -1.57 -1.00 -7.88
N ARG A 235 -2.48 -0.52 -7.03
CA ARG A 235 -3.92 -0.42 -7.36
C ARG A 235 -4.56 0.74 -6.60
N GLY A 236 -5.23 1.62 -7.34
CA GLY A 236 -5.89 2.83 -6.84
C GLY A 236 -5.15 4.13 -7.21
N THR A 237 -5.59 5.24 -6.61
CA THR A 237 -5.03 6.58 -6.84
C THR A 237 -4.53 7.15 -5.53
N LEU A 238 -3.28 7.62 -5.52
CA LEU A 238 -2.67 8.21 -4.32
C LEU A 238 -3.39 9.51 -3.89
N PRO A 239 -3.38 9.88 -2.60
CA PRO A 239 -4.09 11.06 -2.08
C PRO A 239 -3.57 12.42 -2.60
N TRP A 240 -2.40 12.45 -3.23
CA TRP A 240 -1.77 13.69 -3.65
C TRP A 240 -2.09 14.01 -5.11
N ASP A 241 -2.25 15.30 -5.38
CA ASP A 241 -2.59 15.77 -6.72
C ASP A 241 -1.52 15.34 -7.73
N ASP A 242 -1.95 15.16 -8.96
CA ASP A 242 -1.11 14.77 -10.09
C ASP A 242 -0.41 13.41 -9.93
N CYS A 243 -0.66 12.60 -8.89
CA CYS A 243 -0.10 11.25 -8.86
C CYS A 243 -0.73 10.37 -9.94
N THR A 244 0.09 9.56 -10.60
CA THR A 244 -0.38 8.56 -11.56
C THR A 244 -1.14 7.46 -10.82
N SER A 245 -2.33 7.08 -11.28
CA SER A 245 -3.10 5.97 -10.71
C SER A 245 -2.52 4.63 -11.16
N ALA A 246 -2.98 3.54 -10.55
CA ALA A 246 -2.65 2.21 -11.02
C ALA A 246 -3.83 1.24 -10.95
N SER A 247 -3.84 0.24 -11.83
CA SER A 247 -4.75 -0.89 -11.79
C SER A 247 -4.04 -2.19 -12.15
N ILE A 248 -4.69 -3.30 -11.81
CA ILE A 248 -4.22 -4.64 -12.14
C ILE A 248 -5.23 -5.26 -13.09
N LEU A 249 -4.73 -5.83 -14.18
CA LEU A 249 -5.54 -6.58 -15.14
C LEU A 249 -5.86 -7.97 -14.58
N ALA A 250 -7.11 -8.39 -14.72
CA ALA A 250 -7.53 -9.73 -14.37
C ALA A 250 -6.81 -10.76 -15.24
N ALA A 251 -6.34 -11.84 -14.61
CA ALA A 251 -5.80 -12.98 -15.33
C ALA A 251 -6.86 -13.50 -16.32
N PRO A 252 -6.48 -13.87 -17.55
CA PRO A 252 -7.42 -14.39 -18.53
C PRO A 252 -8.11 -15.63 -17.95
N SER A 253 -9.43 -15.54 -17.77
CA SER A 253 -10.21 -16.68 -17.31
C SER A 253 -10.16 -17.75 -18.39
N THR A 254 -9.82 -18.99 -18.02
CA THR A 254 -9.67 -20.14 -18.93
C THR A 254 -10.90 -20.42 -19.82
N LEU A 255 -12.05 -19.82 -19.50
CA LEU A 255 -13.34 -20.04 -20.16
C LEU A 255 -13.62 -19.09 -21.34
N SER A 256 -12.87 -18.00 -21.54
CA SER A 256 -13.09 -17.08 -22.65
C SER A 256 -12.11 -17.34 -23.80
N GLN A 257 -12.64 -17.90 -24.90
CA GLN A 257 -11.91 -18.40 -26.08
C GLN A 257 -11.14 -17.34 -26.90
N GLU A 258 -11.34 -16.04 -26.60
CA GLU A 258 -10.50 -14.96 -27.15
C GLU A 258 -9.47 -14.51 -26.10
N VAL A 259 -8.33 -15.20 -26.04
CA VAL A 259 -7.18 -14.80 -25.22
C VAL A 259 -6.51 -13.60 -25.88
N ARG A 260 -7.08 -12.40 -25.72
CA ARG A 260 -6.32 -11.18 -25.96
C ARG A 260 -5.28 -11.09 -24.86
N ILE A 261 -4.00 -11.11 -25.23
CA ILE A 261 -2.97 -10.88 -24.22
C ILE A 261 -3.08 -9.46 -23.72
N LEU A 262 -3.37 -9.39 -22.43
CA LEU A 262 -3.30 -8.18 -21.65
C LEU A 262 -1.83 -7.94 -21.28
N LEU A 263 -1.19 -7.04 -22.00
CA LEU A 263 0.16 -6.56 -21.67
C LEU A 263 0.06 -5.46 -20.61
N PRO A 264 1.03 -5.39 -19.69
CA PRO A 264 1.11 -4.24 -18.81
C PRO A 264 1.41 -2.97 -19.62
N SER A 265 1.04 -1.81 -19.10
CA SER A 265 1.32 -0.52 -19.72
C SER A 265 1.68 0.53 -18.68
N GLY A 266 2.49 1.50 -19.09
CA GLY A 266 2.74 2.71 -18.32
C GLY A 266 1.86 3.87 -18.80
N PRO A 267 1.86 5.00 -18.08
CA PRO A 267 1.10 6.18 -18.47
C PRO A 267 1.60 6.70 -19.82
N SER A 268 0.66 6.93 -20.74
CA SER A 268 0.97 7.35 -22.11
C SER A 268 1.45 8.80 -22.13
N SER A 269 2.76 9.00 -22.17
CA SER A 269 3.35 10.36 -22.16
C SER A 269 3.28 11.09 -23.51
N ARG A 270 2.46 10.67 -24.49
CA ARG A 270 2.43 11.32 -25.83
C ARG A 270 1.53 12.55 -25.80
N PRO A 271 2.08 13.77 -25.71
CA PRO A 271 1.29 14.99 -25.76
C PRO A 271 1.00 15.26 -27.24
N GLY A 272 -0.27 15.24 -27.64
CA GLY A 272 -0.71 15.90 -28.88
C GLY A 272 -0.73 15.11 -30.18
N GLN A 273 -0.81 13.77 -30.16
CA GLN A 273 -0.93 12.99 -31.41
C GLN A 273 -2.30 12.38 -31.72
N PHE A 274 -3.23 12.37 -30.77
CA PHE A 274 -4.62 12.00 -31.04
C PHE A 274 -5.58 12.86 -30.22
N PRO A 275 -6.74 13.24 -30.78
CA PRO A 275 -7.75 14.00 -30.06
C PRO A 275 -8.28 13.16 -28.89
N ALA A 276 -7.99 13.64 -27.67
CA ALA A 276 -8.77 13.55 -26.42
C ALA A 276 -9.47 12.25 -25.99
N ASP A 277 -9.29 11.10 -26.64
CA ASP A 277 -9.81 9.83 -26.16
C ASP A 277 -8.92 9.31 -25.03
N LEU A 278 -9.11 9.89 -23.83
CA LEU A 278 -9.05 9.24 -22.52
C LEU A 278 -7.90 8.24 -22.28
N LEU A 279 -6.73 8.46 -22.89
CA LEU A 279 -5.59 7.59 -22.70
C LEU A 279 -5.17 7.73 -21.23
N SER A 280 -5.49 6.67 -20.48
CA SER A 280 -5.38 6.60 -19.04
C SER A 280 -3.97 6.96 -18.60
N ASP A 281 -3.86 8.02 -17.81
CA ASP A 281 -2.64 8.39 -17.11
C ASP A 281 -2.45 7.48 -15.89
N GLU A 282 -2.37 6.19 -16.18
CA GLU A 282 -2.48 5.09 -15.25
C GLU A 282 -1.41 4.04 -15.56
N ILE A 283 -0.84 3.46 -14.52
CA ILE A 283 -0.01 2.27 -14.63
C ILE A 283 -0.92 1.04 -14.62
N THR A 284 -0.84 0.24 -15.66
CA THR A 284 -1.60 -1.00 -15.76
C THR A 284 -0.67 -2.18 -15.54
N TRP A 285 -0.88 -2.89 -14.43
CA TRP A 285 -0.10 -4.07 -14.04
C TRP A 285 -0.74 -5.36 -14.52
N THR A 286 0.08 -6.36 -14.80
CA THR A 286 -0.31 -7.77 -14.77
C THR A 286 0.28 -8.41 -13.52
N HIS A 287 -0.26 -9.56 -13.11
CA HIS A 287 0.25 -10.31 -11.96
C HIS A 287 1.75 -10.61 -12.11
N HIS A 288 2.15 -11.12 -13.27
CA HIS A 288 3.53 -11.46 -13.56
C HIS A 288 4.45 -10.24 -13.61
N ALA A 289 4.01 -9.12 -14.21
CA ALA A 289 4.79 -7.89 -14.25
C ALA A 289 5.03 -7.32 -12.85
N LEU A 290 4.01 -7.36 -11.97
CA LEU A 290 4.12 -6.92 -10.59
C LEU A 290 5.07 -7.82 -9.77
N SER A 291 4.98 -9.14 -9.93
CA SER A 291 5.92 -10.08 -9.29
C SER A 291 7.36 -9.85 -9.75
N THR A 292 7.57 -9.71 -11.06
CA THR A 292 8.90 -9.43 -11.65
C THR A 292 9.44 -8.09 -11.17
N PHE A 293 8.57 -7.09 -11.00
CA PHE A 293 8.94 -5.79 -10.45
C PHE A 293 9.38 -5.89 -8.99
N TRP A 294 8.66 -6.64 -8.16
CA TRP A 294 9.04 -6.89 -6.77
C TRP A 294 10.39 -7.60 -6.66
N GLU A 295 10.63 -8.64 -7.45
CA GLU A 295 11.92 -9.33 -7.52
C GLU A 295 13.06 -8.41 -7.95
N PHE A 296 12.80 -7.51 -8.90
CA PHE A 296 13.76 -6.47 -9.29
C PHE A 296 14.13 -5.54 -8.13
N LEU A 297 13.14 -5.10 -7.34
CA LEU A 297 13.40 -4.26 -6.17
C LEU A 297 14.24 -5.00 -5.13
N LEU A 298 13.94 -6.29 -4.88
CA LEU A 298 14.74 -7.14 -4.01
C LEU A 298 16.18 -7.27 -4.51
N ALA A 299 16.36 -7.53 -5.80
CA ALA A 299 17.69 -7.64 -6.41
C ALA A 299 18.51 -6.34 -6.28
N ILE A 300 17.88 -5.16 -6.41
CA ILE A 300 18.57 -3.88 -6.22
C ILE A 300 18.94 -3.66 -4.75
N ARG A 301 18.03 -3.97 -3.82
CA ARG A 301 18.29 -3.91 -2.38
C ARG A 301 19.51 -4.77 -2.03
N ASP A 302 19.52 -6.02 -2.49
CA ASP A 302 20.58 -6.97 -2.18
C ASP A 302 21.91 -6.61 -2.86
N ALA A 303 21.87 -5.89 -3.99
CA ALA A 303 23.06 -5.37 -4.64
C ALA A 303 23.74 -4.22 -3.89
N GLY A 304 23.02 -3.49 -3.01
CA GLY A 304 23.56 -2.41 -2.19
C GLY A 304 24.09 -1.19 -2.98
N THR A 305 23.81 -1.09 -4.28
CA THR A 305 24.37 -0.04 -5.15
C THR A 305 23.72 1.33 -4.98
N LEU A 306 22.54 1.38 -4.33
CA LEU A 306 21.77 2.60 -4.08
C LEU A 306 21.72 2.96 -2.59
N GLY A 307 22.70 2.49 -1.82
CA GLY A 307 22.73 2.62 -0.38
C GLY A 307 21.72 1.71 0.34
N PRO A 308 21.45 1.98 1.63
CA PRO A 308 20.53 1.20 2.45
C PRO A 308 19.06 1.32 1.99
N LEU A 309 18.57 0.31 1.27
CA LEU A 309 17.17 0.24 0.84
C LEU A 309 16.33 -0.69 1.72
N SER A 310 15.20 -0.19 2.22
CA SER A 310 14.13 -1.04 2.77
C SER A 310 12.94 -1.05 1.81
N LEU A 311 12.22 -2.17 1.76
CA LEU A 311 11.05 -2.34 0.90
C LEU A 311 9.85 -2.74 1.75
N SER A 312 8.68 -2.20 1.43
CA SER A 312 7.42 -2.68 1.99
C SER A 312 6.32 -2.73 0.94
N PHE A 313 5.48 -3.75 1.01
CA PHE A 313 4.21 -3.79 0.29
C PHE A 313 3.05 -3.58 1.27
N HIS A 314 2.14 -2.68 0.93
CA HIS A 314 0.96 -2.35 1.70
C HIS A 314 -0.29 -2.67 0.88
N ALA A 315 -0.99 -3.73 1.27
CA ALA A 315 -2.30 -4.04 0.71
C ALA A 315 -3.38 -3.18 1.39
N ALA A 316 -4.24 -2.56 0.60
CA ALA A 316 -5.45 -1.92 1.10
C ALA A 316 -6.37 -2.98 1.73
N PRO A 317 -7.05 -2.67 2.85
CA PRO A 317 -8.06 -3.56 3.41
C PRO A 317 -9.11 -3.87 2.34
N VAL A 318 -9.41 -5.16 2.14
CA VAL A 318 -10.51 -5.56 1.27
C VAL A 318 -11.79 -5.16 1.98
N THR A 319 -12.42 -4.06 1.53
CA THR A 319 -13.77 -3.73 1.95
C THR A 319 -14.71 -4.74 1.32
N ASP A 320 -15.24 -5.64 2.15
CA ASP A 320 -16.21 -6.62 1.66
C ASP A 320 -17.40 -5.87 1.04
N PRO A 321 -17.70 -6.10 -0.25
CA PRO A 321 -18.76 -5.38 -0.93
C PRO A 321 -20.15 -5.68 -0.35
N ALA A 322 -20.28 -6.69 0.52
CA ALA A 322 -21.54 -7.13 1.11
C ALA A 322 -22.17 -6.10 2.09
N GLU A 323 -21.38 -5.26 2.77
CA GLU A 323 -21.91 -4.29 3.74
C GLU A 323 -22.06 -2.86 3.19
N SER A 324 -21.46 -2.55 2.03
CA SER A 324 -21.53 -1.21 1.40
C SER A 324 -22.71 -1.05 0.43
N SER A 325 -23.75 -1.88 0.56
CA SER A 325 -24.84 -2.03 -0.40
C SER A 325 -25.72 -0.78 -0.61
N TRP A 326 -25.53 0.34 0.09
CA TRP A 326 -26.49 1.46 0.02
C TRP A 326 -25.90 2.87 -0.09
N SER A 327 -24.57 3.07 -0.11
CA SER A 327 -24.07 4.45 0.06
C SER A 327 -23.04 4.99 -0.92
N ASN A 328 -22.36 4.24 -1.79
CA ASN A 328 -21.45 4.87 -2.76
C ASN A 328 -21.29 4.07 -4.05
N ALA A 329 -22.09 4.40 -5.06
CA ALA A 329 -21.81 4.10 -6.47
C ALA A 329 -20.65 4.95 -7.02
N LEU A 330 -19.58 5.14 -6.24
CA LEU A 330 -18.32 5.74 -6.66
C LEU A 330 -17.30 4.62 -6.81
N LEU A 331 -17.51 3.77 -7.83
CA LEU A 331 -16.50 2.82 -8.28
C LEU A 331 -15.24 3.61 -8.69
N PRO A 332 -14.04 3.28 -8.18
CA PRO A 332 -12.79 3.97 -8.51
C PRO A 332 -12.36 3.91 -9.98
N GLY A 333 -13.08 3.20 -10.85
CA GLY A 333 -12.86 3.16 -12.30
C GLY A 333 -13.92 3.90 -13.12
N ASN A 334 -14.89 4.55 -12.48
CA ASN A 334 -15.99 5.26 -13.13
C ASN A 334 -16.07 6.74 -12.72
N HIS A 335 -14.96 7.32 -12.24
CA HIS A 335 -14.67 8.71 -12.58
C HIS A 335 -14.46 8.77 -14.10
N GLU A 336 -15.54 8.57 -14.87
CA GLU A 336 -15.69 9.39 -16.05
C GLU A 336 -15.46 10.81 -15.53
N HIS A 337 -14.38 11.40 -16.00
CA HIS A 337 -14.20 12.82 -15.99
C HIS A 337 -15.53 13.39 -16.50
N TYR A 338 -16.45 13.71 -15.60
CA TYR A 338 -17.53 14.63 -15.87
C TYR A 338 -16.77 15.85 -16.37
N GLY A 339 -16.83 15.97 -17.69
CA GLY A 339 -16.05 16.91 -18.44
C GLY A 339 -16.16 18.26 -17.76
N ILE A 340 -15.04 18.96 -17.79
CA ILE A 340 -14.87 20.33 -17.39
C ILE A 340 -15.84 21.20 -18.23
N HIS A 341 -17.13 21.14 -17.91
CA HIS A 341 -17.99 22.29 -17.86
C HIS A 341 -17.99 22.70 -16.39
N ARG A 342 -16.83 23.22 -15.96
CA ARG A 342 -16.75 24.12 -14.80
C ARG A 342 -17.60 25.33 -15.16
N SER A 343 -18.91 25.21 -14.93
CA SER A 343 -19.76 26.36 -14.74
C SER A 343 -19.21 27.06 -13.49
N ALA A 344 -18.69 28.27 -13.68
CA ALA A 344 -17.79 28.94 -12.75
C ALA A 344 -18.45 29.44 -11.44
N THR A 345 -19.54 28.82 -10.98
CA THR A 345 -20.38 29.40 -9.92
C THR A 345 -20.75 28.47 -8.77
N ASP A 346 -20.31 27.21 -8.74
CA ASP A 346 -20.69 26.31 -7.64
C ASP A 346 -19.57 26.05 -6.64
N ASN A 347 -19.85 26.37 -5.38
CA ASN A 347 -19.08 26.08 -4.16
C ASN A 347 -18.94 24.56 -3.94
N SER A 348 -18.32 23.87 -4.89
CA SER A 348 -18.02 22.44 -4.76
C SER A 348 -16.97 22.26 -3.67
N PHE A 349 -17.37 21.53 -2.63
CA PHE A 349 -16.47 21.07 -1.59
C PHE A 349 -15.25 20.39 -2.25
N PRO A 350 -14.02 20.61 -1.72
CA PRO A 350 -12.85 19.95 -2.26
C PRO A 350 -13.09 18.44 -2.25
N PRO A 351 -12.77 17.71 -3.34
CA PRO A 351 -12.98 16.28 -3.42
C PRO A 351 -12.31 15.60 -2.23
N LEU A 352 -13.07 14.77 -1.51
CA LEU A 352 -12.57 14.00 -0.37
C LEU A 352 -11.45 13.09 -0.87
N ARG A 353 -10.22 13.39 -0.46
CA ARG A 353 -9.03 12.63 -0.84
C ARG A 353 -9.08 11.26 -0.18
N SER A 354 -8.92 10.21 -0.98
CA SER A 354 -8.81 8.84 -0.46
C SER A 354 -7.53 8.70 0.35
N PRO A 355 -7.57 8.18 1.58
CA PRO A 355 -6.39 8.08 2.42
C PRO A 355 -5.39 7.06 1.84
N LEU A 356 -4.09 7.20 2.14
CA LEU A 356 -3.05 6.31 1.59
C LEU A 356 -3.32 4.81 1.86
N PHE A 357 -3.98 4.49 2.98
CA PHE A 357 -4.32 3.10 3.35
C PHE A 357 -5.38 2.46 2.45
N SER A 358 -6.08 3.22 1.60
CA SER A 358 -7.06 2.69 0.65
C SER A 358 -6.45 2.35 -0.72
N VAL A 359 -5.12 2.43 -0.85
CA VAL A 359 -4.38 2.20 -2.09
C VAL A 359 -3.38 1.07 -1.86
N ASP A 360 -3.41 0.05 -2.72
CA ASP A 360 -2.33 -0.94 -2.73
C ASP A 360 -1.07 -0.27 -3.28
N HIS A 361 0.02 -0.29 -2.51
CA HIS A 361 1.24 0.41 -2.91
C HIS A 361 2.50 -0.27 -2.38
N ILE A 362 3.61 -0.01 -3.05
CA ILE A 362 4.95 -0.39 -2.61
C ILE A 362 5.65 0.87 -2.10
N LYS A 363 6.30 0.78 -0.93
CA LYS A 363 7.24 1.81 -0.44
C LYS A 363 8.68 1.35 -0.64
N VAL A 364 9.49 2.23 -1.20
CA VAL A 364 10.94 2.05 -1.35
C VAL A 364 11.64 3.07 -0.47
N TYR A 365 11.98 2.67 0.75
CA TYR A 365 12.69 3.49 1.73
C TYR A 365 14.17 3.60 1.37
N HIS A 366 14.70 4.81 1.45
CA HIS A 366 16.08 5.13 1.10
C HIS A 366 16.53 6.39 1.83
N ASP A 367 17.83 6.58 1.97
CA ASP A 367 18.36 7.84 2.52
C ASP A 367 18.21 8.93 1.45
N THR A 368 17.83 10.14 1.86
CA THR A 368 17.39 11.20 0.92
C THR A 368 18.44 11.58 -0.12
N GLN A 369 19.73 11.44 0.20
CA GLN A 369 20.84 11.62 -0.75
C GLN A 369 20.76 10.70 -1.98
N TYR A 370 20.12 9.53 -1.88
CA TYR A 370 19.91 8.59 -2.98
C TYR A 370 18.59 8.80 -3.73
N THR A 371 17.74 9.76 -3.32
CA THR A 371 16.38 9.98 -3.85
C THR A 371 16.32 9.97 -5.38
N LYS A 372 17.18 10.78 -6.01
CA LYS A 372 17.21 10.91 -7.48
C LYS A 372 17.72 9.65 -8.17
N HIS A 373 18.64 8.92 -7.54
CA HIS A 373 19.19 7.67 -8.08
C HIS A 373 18.16 6.54 -8.03
N VAL A 374 17.49 6.38 -6.89
CA VAL A 374 16.38 5.43 -6.75
C VAL A 374 15.30 5.74 -7.78
N ARG A 375 14.90 7.01 -7.91
CA ARG A 375 13.91 7.43 -8.90
C ARG A 375 14.32 7.09 -10.34
N ASN A 376 15.58 7.32 -10.70
CA ASN A 376 16.11 6.99 -12.02
C ASN A 376 16.06 5.49 -12.31
N VAL A 377 16.41 4.66 -11.32
CA VAL A 377 16.39 3.20 -11.46
C VAL A 377 14.95 2.70 -11.63
N LEU A 378 14.01 3.24 -10.85
CA LEU A 378 12.58 2.97 -11.03
C LEU A 378 12.08 3.37 -12.42
N TYR A 379 12.47 4.56 -12.90
CA TYR A 379 12.13 5.04 -14.24
C TYR A 379 12.73 4.19 -15.37
N ALA A 380 13.94 3.67 -15.17
CA ALA A 380 14.67 2.86 -16.14
C ALA A 380 14.18 1.42 -16.22
N TRP A 381 13.48 0.93 -15.19
CA TRP A 381 12.96 -0.42 -15.17
C TRP A 381 12.05 -0.72 -16.37
N SER A 382 12.19 -1.92 -16.93
CA SER A 382 11.37 -2.39 -18.03
C SER A 382 10.99 -3.84 -17.83
N TYR A 383 9.70 -4.13 -17.95
CA TYR A 383 9.18 -5.48 -18.07
C TYR A 383 9.51 -6.04 -19.46
N SER A 384 9.99 -7.28 -19.53
CA SER A 384 10.30 -7.96 -20.80
C SER A 384 9.34 -9.12 -20.99
N CYS A 385 8.73 -9.21 -22.17
CA CYS A 385 7.86 -10.33 -22.54
C CYS A 385 8.26 -10.87 -23.93
N VAL A 386 8.03 -12.16 -24.15
CA VAL A 386 8.25 -12.80 -25.46
C VAL A 386 6.91 -12.85 -26.18
N LEU A 387 6.81 -12.11 -27.29
CA LEU A 387 5.73 -12.28 -28.25
C LEU A 387 6.10 -13.45 -29.15
N ALA A 388 5.35 -14.54 -29.07
CA ALA A 388 5.43 -15.63 -30.02
C ALA A 388 4.89 -15.19 -31.40
N GLU A 389 5.34 -15.86 -32.45
CA GLU A 389 4.96 -15.55 -33.85
C GLU A 389 3.44 -15.67 -34.09
N ASP A 390 2.74 -16.48 -33.28
CA ASP A 390 1.28 -16.63 -33.30
C ASP A 390 0.54 -15.51 -32.54
N GLY A 391 1.28 -14.52 -32.05
CA GLY A 391 0.76 -13.42 -31.24
C GLY A 391 0.46 -13.83 -29.80
N SER A 392 0.75 -15.06 -29.38
CA SER A 392 0.69 -15.46 -27.96
C SER A 392 1.84 -14.82 -27.18
N VAL A 393 1.63 -14.53 -25.89
CA VAL A 393 2.71 -14.04 -25.03
C VAL A 393 3.05 -15.13 -24.05
N HIS A 394 4.30 -15.56 -24.12
CA HIS A 394 4.89 -16.39 -23.10
C HIS A 394 5.73 -15.51 -22.18
N ASP A 395 5.66 -15.80 -20.89
CA ASP A 395 6.57 -15.20 -19.95
C ASP A 395 7.99 -15.54 -20.38
N ALA A 396 8.81 -14.50 -20.56
CA ALA A 396 10.20 -14.69 -20.94
C ALA A 396 10.84 -15.57 -19.86
N PRO A 397 11.47 -16.71 -20.21
CA PRO A 397 12.22 -17.47 -19.22
C PRO A 397 13.20 -16.50 -18.59
N GLN A 398 13.16 -16.36 -17.26
CA GLN A 398 14.07 -15.46 -16.56
C GLN A 398 15.49 -15.87 -16.90
N VAL A 399 16.09 -15.17 -17.86
CA VAL A 399 17.47 -15.38 -18.26
C VAL A 399 18.27 -14.88 -17.08
N ARG A 400 18.60 -15.79 -16.16
CA ARG A 400 19.60 -15.58 -15.13
C ARG A 400 20.83 -15.09 -15.88
N GLN A 401 21.10 -13.78 -15.80
CA GLN A 401 22.31 -13.17 -16.34
C GLN A 401 23.49 -13.63 -15.48
N ARG A 402 23.82 -14.92 -15.57
CA ARG A 402 25.02 -15.47 -14.97
C ARG A 402 26.13 -15.22 -15.98
N GLY A 403 26.86 -14.14 -15.75
CA GLY A 403 27.94 -13.71 -16.62
C GLY A 403 28.95 -14.83 -16.88
N LYS A 404 29.26 -15.06 -18.14
CA LYS A 404 30.63 -15.10 -18.65
C LYS A 404 30.58 -15.16 -20.16
N ARG A 405 31.31 -14.24 -20.79
CA ARG A 405 31.70 -14.28 -22.19
C ARG A 405 32.40 -15.60 -22.45
N GLU A 406 31.72 -16.56 -23.04
CA GLU A 406 32.38 -17.54 -23.91
C GLU A 406 32.05 -17.16 -25.34
N ALA A 407 33.10 -16.79 -26.06
CA ALA A 407 33.08 -16.48 -27.47
C ALA A 407 32.85 -17.79 -28.25
N SER A 408 31.60 -18.24 -28.35
CA SER A 408 31.22 -19.36 -29.21
C SER A 408 30.27 -18.86 -30.30
N THR A 409 30.89 -18.54 -31.43
CA THR A 409 30.41 -18.79 -32.79
C THR A 409 28.95 -19.22 -32.95
N SER A 410 28.11 -18.21 -33.21
CA SER A 410 27.18 -18.13 -34.35
C SER A 410 26.68 -19.47 -34.91
N ARG A 411 25.56 -19.95 -34.37
CA ARG A 411 24.56 -20.69 -35.17
C ARG A 411 23.21 -20.00 -34.98
N MET A 412 22.53 -19.82 -36.11
CA MET A 412 21.31 -19.06 -36.34
C MET A 412 20.15 -19.40 -35.39
N GLY A 413 20.20 -18.91 -34.15
CA GLY A 413 19.03 -18.83 -33.29
C GLY A 413 18.15 -17.70 -33.81
N LYS A 414 16.89 -18.00 -34.17
CA LYS A 414 15.88 -16.97 -34.44
C LYS A 414 15.81 -16.03 -33.24
N ASP A 415 16.16 -14.76 -33.45
CA ASP A 415 16.04 -13.73 -32.42
C ASP A 415 14.57 -13.62 -32.01
N LEU A 416 14.24 -14.12 -30.82
CA LEU A 416 12.91 -13.92 -30.23
C LEU A 416 12.71 -12.40 -30.07
N ASN A 417 11.60 -11.89 -30.60
CA ASN A 417 11.23 -10.47 -30.47
C ASN A 417 10.87 -10.16 -29.02
N LEU A 418 11.89 -9.83 -28.21
CA LEU A 418 11.71 -9.39 -26.84
C LEU A 418 11.15 -7.97 -26.83
N GLN A 419 9.88 -7.82 -26.43
CA GLN A 419 9.28 -6.52 -26.22
C GLN A 419 9.59 -6.03 -24.81
N LYS A 420 10.19 -4.83 -24.71
CA LYS A 420 10.47 -4.15 -23.43
C LYS A 420 9.46 -3.04 -23.18
N ILE A 421 8.74 -3.13 -22.07
CA ILE A 421 7.71 -2.19 -21.65
C ILE A 421 8.20 -1.44 -20.42
N ARG A 422 8.37 -0.12 -20.52
CA ARG A 422 8.76 0.73 -19.38
C ARG A 422 7.51 1.25 -18.67
N MET A 423 7.02 0.48 -17.70
CA MET A 423 5.75 0.78 -17.03
C MET A 423 5.78 2.06 -16.19
N LEU A 424 6.93 2.38 -15.60
CA LEU A 424 7.08 3.57 -14.75
C LEU A 424 7.55 4.80 -15.54
N LYS A 425 7.66 4.70 -16.87
CA LYS A 425 8.05 5.83 -17.72
C LYS A 425 6.93 6.86 -17.78
N GLY A 426 7.19 8.04 -17.22
CA GLY A 426 6.21 9.14 -17.17
C GLY A 426 5.22 9.04 -16.02
N ALA A 427 5.31 7.99 -15.19
CA ALA A 427 4.52 7.88 -13.98
C ALA A 427 4.95 8.93 -12.99
N ARG A 428 4.00 9.72 -12.47
CA ARG A 428 4.24 10.73 -11.44
C ARG A 428 4.11 10.07 -10.08
N LEU A 429 5.27 9.85 -9.45
CA LEU A 429 5.39 9.21 -8.14
C LEU A 429 5.56 10.28 -7.07
N VAL A 430 5.26 9.93 -5.83
CA VAL A 430 5.42 10.81 -4.67
C VAL A 430 6.53 10.30 -3.76
N LEU A 431 7.38 11.21 -3.30
CA LEU A 431 8.32 10.99 -2.22
C LEU A 431 7.65 11.44 -0.93
N VAL A 432 7.67 10.57 0.09
CA VAL A 432 7.21 10.91 1.43
C VAL A 432 8.37 10.94 2.42
N ASP A 433 8.23 11.72 3.49
CA ASP A 433 9.12 11.76 4.63
C ASP A 433 8.90 10.59 5.60
N GLU A 434 9.69 10.56 6.67
CA GLU A 434 9.61 9.57 7.75
C GLU A 434 8.24 9.54 8.44
N LYS A 435 7.49 10.65 8.37
CA LYS A 435 6.14 10.80 8.92
C LYS A 435 5.06 10.50 7.88
N SER A 436 5.44 9.95 6.72
CA SER A 436 4.55 9.68 5.59
C SER A 436 3.84 10.93 5.04
N LYS A 437 4.43 12.12 5.21
CA LYS A 437 3.98 13.36 4.55
C LYS A 437 4.66 13.46 3.19
N ALA A 438 3.91 13.83 2.17
CA ALA A 438 4.50 14.03 0.85
C ALA A 438 5.41 15.26 0.86
N VAL A 439 6.61 15.06 0.34
CA VAL A 439 7.62 16.09 0.18
C VAL A 439 7.59 16.61 -1.25
N LEU A 440 7.59 15.72 -2.24
CA LEU A 440 7.59 16.10 -3.66
C LEU A 440 6.93 15.04 -4.55
N THR A 441 6.46 15.47 -5.72
CA THR A 441 6.02 14.62 -6.83
C THR A 441 6.97 14.76 -8.02
N CYS A 442 7.31 13.67 -8.70
CA CYS A 442 8.11 13.70 -9.94
C CYS A 442 7.84 12.52 -10.88
#